data_AF-A0A094H5N3-F1
#
_entry.id   AF-A0A094H5N3-F1
#
_cell.length_a   1.000
_cell.length_b   1.000
_cell.length_c   1.000
_cell.angle_alpha   90.00
_cell.angle_beta   90.00
_cell.angle_gamma   90.00
#
_symmetry.space_group_name_H-M   'P 1'
#
loop_
_entity.id
_entity.type
_entity.pdbx_description
1 polymer ?
#
loop_
_entity_poly.entity_id
_entity_poly.type
_entity_poly.pdbx_seq_one_letter_code
_entity_poly.pdbx_strand_id
1 'polypeptide(L)'
;MGVQDNLFYFMSSITRLRNKIRINIESDIDPIVDYNALYRASQIDASIRAWQSAWPIGEVRHVAGLLYKQMLWVYLWRSIYPPKATRWAPDTKITSAVNGALELLRLIPSNDPCQTVLLTPTFIIGCAAFEPEQRIPIRESIRRIKAYTTLRNADRALEVLEEVWRYMDKRDERSWDWQGIASDMGMDFLAT
;
A
#
# COMPACT_ATOMS: atom_id res chain seq x y z
N MET A 1 -11.91 19.44 -3.24
CA MET A 1 -12.33 18.13 -3.79
C MET A 1 -11.42 17.62 -4.92
N GLY A 2 -10.61 18.43 -5.62
CA GLY A 2 -9.85 17.93 -6.81
C GLY A 2 -8.52 17.16 -6.61
N VAL A 3 -7.94 17.09 -5.40
CA VAL A 3 -6.66 16.36 -5.15
C VAL A 3 -6.89 14.85 -5.03
N GLN A 4 -8.06 14.49 -4.51
CA GLN A 4 -8.47 13.11 -4.27
C GLN A 4 -8.76 12.38 -5.58
N ASP A 5 -9.34 13.04 -6.57
CA ASP A 5 -9.82 12.42 -7.81
C ASP A 5 -8.71 11.69 -8.59
N ASN A 6 -7.54 12.32 -8.75
CA ASN A 6 -6.42 11.70 -9.47
C ASN A 6 -5.77 10.55 -8.68
N LEU A 7 -5.68 10.66 -7.35
CA LEU A 7 -5.11 9.60 -6.51
C LEU A 7 -6.03 8.37 -6.47
N PHE A 8 -7.35 8.58 -6.37
CA PHE A 8 -8.34 7.51 -6.46
C PHE A 8 -8.34 6.86 -7.85
N TYR A 9 -8.19 7.65 -8.92
CA TYR A 9 -8.03 7.13 -10.27
C TYR A 9 -6.80 6.20 -10.39
N PHE A 10 -5.65 6.60 -9.83
CA PHE A 10 -4.46 5.75 -9.83
C PHE A 10 -4.68 4.47 -9.02
N MET A 11 -5.26 4.58 -7.82
CA MET A 11 -5.55 3.42 -6.98
C MET A 11 -6.48 2.40 -7.67
N SER A 12 -7.54 2.89 -8.34
CA SER A 12 -8.44 2.06 -9.15
C SER A 12 -7.71 1.41 -10.31
N SER A 13 -6.83 2.15 -10.99
CA SER A 13 -6.05 1.64 -12.12
C SER A 13 -5.04 0.57 -11.71
N ILE A 14 -4.35 0.75 -10.59
CA ILE A 14 -3.45 -0.26 -10.01
C ILE A 14 -4.24 -1.50 -9.58
N THR A 15 -5.40 -1.32 -8.96
CA THR A 15 -6.25 -2.44 -8.51
C THR A 15 -6.72 -3.29 -9.69
N ARG A 16 -7.15 -2.66 -10.80
CA ARG A 16 -7.48 -3.40 -12.04
C ARG A 16 -6.29 -4.19 -12.58
N LEU A 17 -5.10 -3.59 -12.59
CA LEU A 17 -3.88 -4.25 -13.03
C LEU A 17 -3.55 -5.46 -12.13
N ARG A 18 -3.62 -5.28 -10.82
CA ARG A 18 -3.40 -6.34 -9.83
C ARG A 18 -4.39 -7.49 -9.98
N ASN A 19 -5.68 -7.18 -10.15
CA ASN A 19 -6.71 -8.20 -10.32
C ASN A 19 -6.46 -9.04 -11.58
N LYS A 20 -6.02 -8.42 -12.68
CA LYS A 20 -5.60 -9.16 -13.89
C LYS A 20 -4.43 -10.11 -13.58
N ILE A 21 -3.40 -9.63 -12.88
CA ILE A 21 -2.24 -10.45 -12.51
C ILE A 21 -2.64 -11.59 -11.57
N ARG A 22 -3.55 -11.34 -10.62
CA ARG A 22 -4.11 -12.37 -9.74
C ARG A 22 -4.81 -13.47 -10.53
N ILE A 23 -5.67 -13.10 -11.50
CA ILE A 23 -6.33 -14.08 -12.39
C ILE A 23 -5.30 -14.92 -13.15
N ASN A 24 -4.22 -14.30 -13.64
CA ASN A 24 -3.15 -15.03 -14.31
C ASN A 24 -2.46 -16.05 -13.38
N ILE A 25 -2.21 -15.68 -12.11
CA ILE A 25 -1.66 -16.60 -11.10
C ILE A 25 -2.61 -17.77 -10.83
N GLU A 26 -3.90 -17.47 -10.61
CA GLU A 26 -4.92 -18.49 -10.33
C GLU A 26 -5.17 -19.43 -11.52
N SER A 27 -4.96 -18.94 -12.75
CA SER A 27 -5.17 -19.69 -13.99
C SER A 27 -3.89 -20.31 -14.57
N ASP A 28 -2.76 -20.24 -13.85
CA ASP A 28 -1.44 -20.74 -14.28
C ASP A 28 -1.00 -20.21 -15.66
N ILE A 29 -1.27 -18.92 -15.94
CA ILE A 29 -0.89 -18.27 -17.20
C ILE A 29 0.55 -17.77 -17.12
N ASP A 30 1.36 -18.13 -18.12
CA ASP A 30 2.73 -17.66 -18.31
C ASP A 30 2.85 -16.77 -19.57
N PRO A 31 3.41 -15.54 -19.48
CA PRO A 31 3.91 -14.88 -18.27
C PRO A 31 2.79 -14.37 -17.35
N ILE A 32 2.99 -14.52 -16.03
CA ILE A 32 2.10 -13.97 -14.99
C ILE A 32 1.90 -12.46 -15.19
N VAL A 33 2.97 -11.74 -15.54
CA VAL A 33 2.97 -10.31 -15.84
C VAL A 33 3.37 -10.12 -17.30
N ASP A 34 2.38 -9.95 -18.17
CA ASP A 34 2.58 -9.78 -19.60
C ASP A 34 3.11 -8.38 -19.99
N TYR A 35 3.53 -8.24 -21.26
CA TYR A 35 4.03 -6.97 -21.79
C TYR A 35 3.01 -5.82 -21.64
N ASN A 36 1.73 -6.11 -21.83
CA ASN A 36 0.66 -5.11 -21.68
C ASN A 36 0.53 -4.62 -20.23
N ALA A 37 0.69 -5.53 -19.25
CA ALA A 37 0.70 -5.20 -17.83
C ALA A 37 1.90 -4.31 -17.47
N LEU A 38 3.10 -4.64 -17.98
CA LEU A 38 4.30 -3.82 -17.78
C LEU A 38 4.18 -2.43 -18.43
N TYR A 39 3.66 -2.36 -19.66
CA TYR A 39 3.42 -1.09 -20.35
C TYR A 39 2.42 -0.23 -19.59
N ARG A 40 1.31 -0.81 -19.13
CA ARG A 40 0.34 -0.08 -18.31
C ARG A 40 0.93 0.39 -16.99
N ALA A 41 1.76 -0.44 -16.36
CA ALA A 41 2.44 -0.09 -15.13
C ALA A 41 3.40 1.10 -15.31
N SER A 42 4.14 1.16 -16.42
CA SER A 42 5.05 2.28 -16.70
C SER A 42 4.30 3.59 -16.90
N GLN A 43 3.13 3.57 -17.54
CA GLN A 43 2.26 4.75 -17.67
C GLN A 43 1.75 5.24 -16.32
N ILE A 44 1.37 4.31 -15.42
CA ILE A 44 0.93 4.65 -14.06
C ILE A 44 2.11 5.23 -13.26
N ASP A 45 3.29 4.60 -13.29
CA ASP A 45 4.49 5.08 -12.60
C ASP A 45 4.88 6.50 -13.04
N ALA A 46 4.91 6.77 -14.35
CA ALA A 46 5.17 8.10 -14.89
C ALA A 46 4.16 9.13 -14.36
N SER A 47 2.88 8.75 -14.32
CA SER A 47 1.79 9.63 -13.84
C SER A 47 1.87 9.90 -12.34
N ILE A 48 2.21 8.88 -11.52
CA ILE A 48 2.46 9.03 -10.09
C ILE A 48 3.64 9.98 -9.87
N ARG A 49 4.75 9.82 -10.61
CA ARG A 49 5.94 10.67 -10.50
C ARG A 49 5.62 12.13 -10.84
N ALA A 50 4.87 12.36 -11.91
CA ALA A 50 4.47 13.69 -12.36
C ALA A 50 3.46 14.38 -11.42
N TRP A 51 2.71 13.63 -10.62
CA TRP A 51 1.74 14.20 -9.68
C TRP A 51 2.42 15.12 -8.66
N GLN A 52 1.79 16.26 -8.39
CA GLN A 52 2.21 17.24 -7.39
C GLN A 52 1.06 17.52 -6.42
N SER A 53 1.42 17.80 -5.17
CA SER A 53 0.44 18.22 -4.16
C SER A 53 -0.10 19.61 -4.50
N ALA A 54 -1.42 19.79 -4.41
CA ALA A 54 -2.04 21.11 -4.54
C ALA A 54 -1.87 21.98 -3.27
N TRP A 55 -1.41 21.38 -2.17
CA TRP A 55 -1.20 22.09 -0.90
C TRP A 55 0.23 22.64 -0.82
N PRO A 56 0.43 23.84 -0.23
CA PRO A 56 1.75 24.42 -0.02
C PRO A 56 2.70 23.52 0.79
N ILE A 57 3.99 23.64 0.51
CA ILE A 57 5.04 22.99 1.31
C ILE A 57 4.96 23.54 2.74
N GLY A 58 5.02 22.65 3.73
CA GLY A 58 4.92 22.97 5.16
C GLY A 58 3.55 22.68 5.77
N GLU A 59 2.50 22.48 4.96
CA GLU A 59 1.20 22.04 5.46
C GLU A 59 1.15 20.52 5.67
N VAL A 60 0.47 20.08 6.73
CA VAL A 60 0.26 18.64 7.01
C VAL A 60 -0.47 17.94 5.85
N ARG A 61 -1.37 18.66 5.16
CA ARG A 61 -2.07 18.15 3.97
C ARG A 61 -1.13 17.88 2.80
N HIS A 62 -0.06 18.66 2.67
CA HIS A 62 0.98 18.40 1.68
C HIS A 62 1.70 17.08 2.01
N VAL A 63 2.08 16.89 3.27
CA VAL A 63 2.72 15.64 3.74
C VAL A 63 1.81 14.44 3.51
N ALA A 64 0.52 14.53 3.84
CA ALA A 64 -0.46 13.48 3.56
C ALA A 64 -0.55 13.16 2.05
N GLY A 65 -0.53 14.19 1.19
CA GLY A 65 -0.47 14.01 -0.26
C GLY A 65 0.77 13.25 -0.73
N LEU A 66 1.95 13.59 -0.19
CA LEU A 66 3.20 12.86 -0.47
C LEU A 66 3.14 11.41 0.02
N LEU A 67 2.53 11.16 1.18
CA LEU A 67 2.33 9.81 1.71
C LEU A 67 1.47 8.97 0.76
N TYR A 68 0.37 9.54 0.24
CA TYR A 68 -0.47 8.88 -0.76
C TYR A 68 0.28 8.61 -2.08
N LYS A 69 1.09 9.57 -2.55
CA LYS A 69 1.97 9.36 -3.72
C LYS A 69 2.91 8.17 -3.49
N GLN A 70 3.54 8.11 -2.31
CA GLN A 70 4.44 7.03 -1.92
C GLN A 70 3.71 5.68 -1.83
N MET A 71 2.53 5.66 -1.20
CA MET A 71 1.64 4.51 -1.13
C MET A 71 1.30 3.97 -2.52
N LEU A 72 0.91 4.83 -3.46
CA LEU A 72 0.54 4.40 -4.82
C LEU A 72 1.72 3.73 -5.53
N TRP A 73 2.92 4.25 -5.37
CA TRP A 73 4.12 3.64 -5.94
C TRP A 73 4.40 2.27 -5.32
N VAL A 74 4.33 2.15 -3.99
CA VAL A 74 4.45 0.87 -3.27
C VAL A 74 3.40 -0.12 -3.73
N TYR A 75 2.15 0.32 -3.89
CA TYR A 75 1.05 -0.53 -4.34
C TYR A 75 1.26 -1.03 -5.76
N LEU A 76 1.69 -0.15 -6.67
CA LEU A 76 2.02 -0.51 -8.04
C LEU A 76 3.15 -1.54 -8.07
N TRP A 77 4.26 -1.28 -7.35
CA TRP A 77 5.40 -2.20 -7.27
C TRP A 77 4.95 -3.57 -6.77
N ARG A 78 4.22 -3.62 -5.65
CA ARG A 78 3.70 -4.88 -5.10
C ARG A 78 2.77 -5.60 -6.08
N SER A 79 2.04 -4.88 -6.93
CA SER A 79 1.12 -5.47 -7.89
C SER A 79 1.84 -6.15 -9.06
N ILE A 80 2.94 -5.59 -9.55
CA ILE A 80 3.66 -6.10 -10.74
C ILE A 80 4.87 -6.99 -10.40
N TYR A 81 5.27 -7.06 -9.13
CA TYR A 81 6.36 -7.91 -8.65
C TYR A 81 5.83 -8.94 -7.63
N PRO A 82 5.15 -10.01 -8.09
CA PRO A 82 4.73 -11.10 -7.19
C PRO A 82 5.97 -11.83 -6.60
N PRO A 83 5.88 -12.45 -5.40
CA PRO A 83 7.02 -13.02 -4.69
C PRO A 83 7.78 -14.07 -5.49
N LYS A 84 7.08 -14.89 -6.29
CA LYS A 84 7.69 -15.83 -7.24
C LYS A 84 8.62 -15.12 -8.24
N ALA A 85 8.18 -13.98 -8.78
CA ALA A 85 8.97 -13.20 -9.74
C ALA A 85 10.20 -12.55 -9.08
N THR A 86 10.12 -12.19 -7.79
CA THR A 86 11.23 -11.58 -7.04
C THR A 86 12.10 -12.60 -6.29
N ARG A 87 11.79 -13.91 -6.39
CA ARG A 87 12.42 -14.97 -5.59
C ARG A 87 12.45 -14.63 -4.08
N TRP A 88 11.40 -13.97 -3.59
CA TRP A 88 11.28 -13.54 -2.19
C TRP A 88 12.42 -12.65 -1.70
N ALA A 89 13.12 -11.97 -2.62
CA ALA A 89 14.17 -11.00 -2.31
C ALA A 89 13.66 -9.59 -2.67
N PRO A 90 13.18 -8.80 -1.69
CA PRO A 90 12.72 -7.44 -1.97
C PRO A 90 13.86 -6.57 -2.51
N ASP A 91 13.55 -5.76 -3.53
CA ASP A 91 14.47 -4.76 -4.10
C ASP A 91 14.78 -3.68 -3.06
N THR A 92 16.02 -3.19 -3.00
CA THR A 92 16.39 -2.07 -2.12
C THR A 92 15.49 -0.85 -2.32
N LYS A 93 14.94 -0.66 -3.53
CA LYS A 93 13.97 0.40 -3.83
C LYS A 93 12.69 0.27 -3.01
N ILE A 94 12.14 -0.94 -2.81
CA ILE A 94 10.91 -1.08 -2.02
C ILE A 94 11.19 -0.80 -0.54
N THR A 95 12.35 -1.23 -0.03
CA THR A 95 12.79 -0.93 1.35
C THR A 95 12.94 0.57 1.56
N SER A 96 13.65 1.28 0.67
CA SER A 96 13.77 2.75 0.72
C SER A 96 12.42 3.45 0.61
N ALA A 97 11.52 2.93 -0.22
CA ALA A 97 10.19 3.49 -0.40
C ALA A 97 9.32 3.37 0.86
N VAL A 98 9.37 2.23 1.54
CA VAL A 98 8.69 2.04 2.82
C VAL A 98 9.30 2.95 3.89
N ASN A 99 10.63 3.00 4.00
CA ASN A 99 11.30 3.89 4.95
C ASN A 99 10.91 5.37 4.75
N GLY A 100 10.90 5.85 3.51
CA GLY A 100 10.46 7.22 3.20
C GLY A 100 9.00 7.48 3.57
N ALA A 101 8.11 6.50 3.37
CA ALA A 101 6.72 6.59 3.83
C ALA A 101 6.60 6.65 5.37
N LEU A 102 7.44 5.91 6.10
CA LEU A 102 7.46 5.94 7.57
C LEU A 102 7.93 7.31 8.08
N GLU A 103 8.89 7.95 7.43
CA GLU A 103 9.28 9.32 7.77
C GLU A 103 8.13 10.31 7.52
N LEU A 104 7.41 10.19 6.39
CA LEU A 104 6.21 11.01 6.13
C LEU A 104 5.12 10.82 7.19
N LEU A 105 4.88 9.57 7.64
CA LEU A 105 3.91 9.28 8.70
C LEU A 105 4.26 9.93 10.04
N ARG A 106 5.55 10.07 10.36
CA ARG A 106 6.03 10.72 11.60
C ARG A 106 5.80 12.23 11.59
N LEU A 107 5.78 12.84 10.43
CA LEU A 107 5.57 14.29 10.28
C LEU A 107 4.10 14.72 10.49
N ILE A 108 3.16 13.77 10.54
CA ILE A 108 1.73 14.07 10.71
C ILE A 108 1.37 13.99 12.21
N PRO A 109 0.97 15.11 12.85
CA PRO A 109 0.64 15.12 14.28
C PRO A 109 -0.54 14.20 14.63
N SER A 110 -0.53 13.63 15.82
CA SER A 110 -1.56 12.68 16.29
C SER A 110 -2.94 13.30 16.51
N ASN A 111 -3.01 14.63 16.69
CA ASN A 111 -4.24 15.40 16.86
C ASN A 111 -4.69 16.10 15.56
N ASP A 112 -4.00 15.88 14.44
CA ASP A 112 -4.33 16.52 13.17
C ASP A 112 -5.50 15.80 12.46
N PRO A 113 -6.45 16.53 11.83
CA PRO A 113 -7.54 15.93 11.06
C PRO A 113 -7.10 14.97 9.95
N CYS A 114 -5.88 15.10 9.43
CA CYS A 114 -5.33 14.18 8.43
C CYS A 114 -5.27 12.74 8.94
N GLN A 115 -5.27 12.47 10.26
CA GLN A 115 -5.35 11.11 10.80
C GLN A 115 -6.53 10.29 10.23
N THR A 116 -7.65 10.96 9.89
CA THR A 116 -8.84 10.31 9.30
C THR A 116 -8.61 9.64 7.95
N VAL A 117 -7.56 10.04 7.22
CA VAL A 117 -7.23 9.52 5.88
C VAL A 117 -5.97 8.66 5.85
N LEU A 118 -5.34 8.37 6.99
CA LEU A 118 -4.06 7.66 7.00
C LEU A 118 -4.17 6.14 7.04
N LEU A 119 -5.35 5.58 7.32
CA LEU A 119 -5.48 4.13 7.50
C LEU A 119 -5.09 3.37 6.22
N THR A 120 -5.66 3.76 5.09
CA THR A 120 -5.38 3.15 3.78
C THR A 120 -3.89 3.23 3.40
N PRO A 121 -3.23 4.40 3.40
CA PRO A 121 -1.81 4.45 3.08
C PRO A 121 -0.95 3.66 4.06
N THR A 122 -1.21 3.76 5.36
CA THR A 122 -0.46 3.00 6.38
C THR A 122 -0.58 1.50 6.16
N PHE A 123 -1.79 1.03 5.85
CA PHE A 123 -2.05 -0.39 5.58
C PHE A 123 -1.33 -0.89 4.32
N ILE A 124 -1.43 -0.18 3.21
CA ILE A 124 -0.78 -0.57 1.95
C ILE A 124 0.75 -0.54 2.07
N ILE A 125 1.31 0.46 2.76
CA ILE A 125 2.74 0.52 3.07
C ILE A 125 3.13 -0.67 3.96
N GLY A 126 2.31 -1.02 4.96
CA GLY A 126 2.53 -2.18 5.80
C GLY A 126 2.53 -3.51 5.05
N CYS A 127 1.71 -3.63 4.01
CA CYS A 127 1.72 -4.79 3.11
C CYS A 127 3.02 -4.93 2.30
N ALA A 128 3.95 -3.97 2.38
CA ALA A 128 5.28 -4.02 1.78
C ALA A 128 6.42 -3.92 2.81
N ALA A 129 6.11 -3.96 4.12
CA ALA A 129 7.09 -3.87 5.19
C ALA A 129 7.77 -5.23 5.45
N PHE A 130 8.69 -5.58 4.56
CA PHE A 130 9.44 -6.84 4.63
C PHE A 130 10.36 -6.89 5.86
N GLU A 131 10.97 -5.75 6.24
CA GLU A 131 11.88 -5.69 7.38
C GLU A 131 11.12 -5.62 8.71
N PRO A 132 11.47 -6.44 9.72
CA PRO A 132 10.80 -6.43 11.03
C PRO A 132 10.76 -5.04 11.70
N GLU A 133 11.83 -4.25 11.54
CA GLU A 133 11.96 -2.92 12.13
C GLU A 133 10.95 -1.93 11.54
N GLN A 134 10.55 -2.10 10.27
CA GLN A 134 9.53 -1.25 9.62
C GLN A 134 8.14 -1.49 10.22
N ARG A 135 7.87 -2.70 10.74
CA ARG A 135 6.55 -3.09 11.26
C ARG A 135 6.22 -2.37 12.57
N ILE A 136 7.22 -2.00 13.36
CA ILE A 136 7.05 -1.26 14.64
C ILE A 136 6.36 0.10 14.42
N PRO A 137 6.92 1.04 13.63
CA PRO A 137 6.29 2.33 13.39
C PRO A 137 4.95 2.21 12.64
N ILE A 138 4.71 1.14 11.87
CA ILE A 138 3.40 0.88 11.26
C ILE A 138 2.35 0.57 12.33
N ARG A 139 2.64 -0.35 13.26
CA ARG A 139 1.76 -0.67 14.40
C ARG A 139 1.43 0.58 15.20
N GLU A 140 2.44 1.38 15.52
CA GLU A 140 2.25 2.63 16.24
C GLU A 140 1.37 3.62 15.48
N SER A 141 1.57 3.75 14.16
CA SER A 141 0.77 4.64 13.32
C SER A 141 -0.70 4.21 13.29
N ILE A 142 -0.99 2.90 13.14
CA ILE A 142 -2.36 2.39 13.19
C ILE A 142 -3.01 2.64 14.56
N ARG A 143 -2.26 2.45 15.66
CA ARG A 143 -2.76 2.77 17.02
C ARG A 143 -3.09 4.26 17.17
N ARG A 144 -2.26 5.17 16.63
CA ARG A 144 -2.54 6.61 16.63
C ARG A 144 -3.80 6.94 15.83
N ILE A 145 -3.94 6.38 14.63
CA ILE A 145 -5.11 6.56 13.78
C ILE A 145 -6.38 6.07 14.49
N LYS A 146 -6.33 4.90 15.13
CA LYS A 146 -7.43 4.38 15.95
C LYS A 146 -7.80 5.33 17.08
N ALA A 147 -6.81 5.79 17.84
CA ALA A 147 -7.04 6.68 18.98
C ALA A 147 -7.73 7.99 18.55
N TYR A 148 -7.36 8.53 17.38
CA TYR A 148 -7.98 9.73 16.84
C TYR A 148 -9.39 9.49 16.27
N THR A 149 -9.54 8.45 15.45
CA THR A 149 -10.77 8.22 14.66
C THR A 149 -11.82 7.39 15.37
N THR A 150 -11.46 6.68 16.44
CA THR A 150 -12.28 5.66 17.13
C THR A 150 -12.76 4.52 16.22
N LEU A 151 -12.19 4.38 15.02
CA LEU A 151 -12.60 3.38 14.04
C LEU A 151 -12.14 1.97 14.45
N ARG A 152 -13.12 1.05 14.57
CA ARG A 152 -12.86 -0.39 14.76
C ARG A 152 -12.07 -1.01 13.60
N ASN A 153 -12.13 -0.40 12.42
CA ASN A 153 -11.43 -0.86 11.22
C ASN A 153 -9.91 -0.80 11.34
N ALA A 154 -9.37 0.05 12.23
CA ALA A 154 -7.94 0.13 12.45
C ALA A 154 -7.38 -1.13 13.13
N ASP A 155 -8.10 -1.72 14.09
CA ASP A 155 -7.70 -3.00 14.70
C ASP A 155 -7.69 -4.12 13.69
N ARG A 156 -8.77 -4.20 12.90
CA ARG A 156 -8.91 -5.16 11.81
C ARG A 156 -7.77 -5.05 10.80
N ALA A 157 -7.44 -3.83 10.38
CA ALA A 157 -6.34 -3.60 9.44
C ALA A 157 -5.01 -4.11 9.99
N LEU A 158 -4.78 -3.90 11.30
CA LEU A 158 -3.59 -4.43 11.95
C LEU A 158 -3.60 -5.96 12.02
N GLU A 159 -4.73 -6.61 12.32
CA GLU A 159 -4.87 -8.07 12.32
C GLU A 159 -4.48 -8.66 10.95
N VAL A 160 -4.94 -8.08 9.83
CA VAL A 160 -4.50 -8.50 8.49
C VAL A 160 -3.01 -8.32 8.30
N LEU A 161 -2.44 -7.19 8.72
CA LEU A 161 -1.01 -6.93 8.55
C LEU A 161 -0.15 -7.95 9.31
N GLU A 162 -0.54 -8.32 10.53
CA GLU A 162 0.16 -9.36 11.29
C GLU A 162 0.18 -10.69 10.51
N GLU A 163 -0.93 -11.07 9.89
CA GLU A 163 -0.99 -12.28 9.06
C GLU A 163 -0.18 -12.16 7.77
N VAL A 164 -0.23 -10.99 7.10
CA VAL A 164 0.61 -10.71 5.93
C VAL A 164 2.09 -10.85 6.28
N TRP A 165 2.53 -10.25 7.39
CA TRP A 165 3.91 -10.34 7.88
C TRP A 165 4.29 -11.78 8.25
N ARG A 166 3.39 -12.53 8.90
CA ARG A 166 3.59 -13.95 9.20
C ARG A 166 3.81 -14.78 7.93
N TYR A 167 3.11 -14.47 6.84
CA TYR A 167 3.32 -15.12 5.55
C TYR A 167 4.62 -14.66 4.86
N MET A 168 4.99 -13.38 4.96
CA MET A 168 6.27 -12.88 4.45
C MET A 168 7.45 -13.60 5.10
N ASP A 169 7.43 -13.75 6.43
CA ASP A 169 8.50 -14.41 7.19
C ASP A 169 8.65 -15.89 6.81
N LYS A 170 7.54 -16.55 6.46
CA LYS A 170 7.51 -17.94 5.95
C LYS A 170 7.84 -18.05 4.47
N ARG A 171 8.06 -16.93 3.76
CA ARG A 171 8.20 -16.86 2.30
C ARG A 171 7.02 -17.52 1.57
N ASP A 172 5.82 -17.32 2.09
CA ASP A 172 4.58 -17.84 1.54
C ASP A 172 3.98 -16.84 0.55
N GLU A 173 3.54 -17.32 -0.62
CA GLU A 173 2.95 -16.51 -1.68
C GLU A 173 1.67 -15.79 -1.26
N ARG A 174 0.96 -16.32 -0.26
CA ARG A 174 -0.24 -15.67 0.30
C ARG A 174 0.04 -14.27 0.81
N SER A 175 1.27 -13.97 1.24
CA SER A 175 1.69 -12.61 1.62
C SER A 175 1.47 -11.58 0.50
N TRP A 176 1.41 -12.01 -0.76
CA TRP A 176 1.11 -11.13 -1.88
C TRP A 176 -0.35 -10.75 -1.97
N ASP A 177 -1.25 -11.71 -1.74
CA ASP A 177 -2.70 -11.52 -1.82
C ASP A 177 -3.29 -11.14 -0.45
N TRP A 178 -2.91 -9.97 0.05
CA TRP A 178 -3.50 -9.44 1.28
C TRP A 178 -5.03 -9.24 1.18
N GLN A 179 -5.60 -9.13 -0.02
CA GLN A 179 -7.06 -9.07 -0.22
C GLN A 179 -7.70 -10.43 0.06
N GLY A 180 -7.07 -11.51 -0.41
CA GLY A 180 -7.44 -12.88 -0.04
C GLY A 180 -7.32 -13.12 1.47
N ILE A 181 -6.20 -12.73 2.09
CA ILE A 181 -6.03 -12.84 3.55
C ILE A 181 -7.13 -12.10 4.31
N ALA A 182 -7.43 -10.87 3.91
CA ALA A 182 -8.52 -10.10 4.51
C ALA A 182 -9.88 -10.81 4.37
N SER A 183 -10.19 -11.31 3.17
CA SER A 183 -11.43 -12.05 2.89
C SER A 183 -11.52 -13.33 3.75
N ASP A 184 -10.45 -14.10 3.86
CA ASP A 184 -10.38 -15.33 4.66
C ASP A 184 -10.61 -15.07 6.16
N MET A 185 -10.19 -13.89 6.63
CA MET A 185 -10.43 -13.45 8.00
C MET A 185 -11.83 -12.82 8.19
N GLY A 186 -12.70 -12.88 7.18
CA GLY A 186 -14.05 -12.33 7.21
C GLY A 186 -14.10 -10.80 7.22
N MET A 187 -13.07 -10.15 6.64
CA MET A 187 -12.93 -8.70 6.64
C MET A 187 -13.08 -8.13 5.23
N ASP A 188 -14.05 -7.24 5.06
CA ASP A 188 -14.26 -6.50 3.82
C ASP A 188 -13.63 -5.10 3.93
N PHE A 189 -12.38 -4.96 3.51
CA PHE A 189 -11.66 -3.68 3.58
C PHE A 189 -11.99 -2.74 2.41
N LEU A 190 -12.62 -3.24 1.35
CA LEU A 190 -12.70 -2.55 0.06
C LEU A 190 -14.00 -2.89 -0.69
N ALA A 191 -15.15 -2.78 -0.04
CA ALA A 191 -16.36 -2.37 -0.74
C ALA A 191 -16.32 -0.84 -0.92
N THR A 192 -15.69 -0.38 -1.99
CA THR A 192 -16.08 0.87 -2.66
C THR A 192 -17.04 0.55 -3.77
#